data_AF-A0A1G2G3I9-F1
#
_entry.id   AF-A0A1G2G3I9-F1
#
_cell.length_a   1.000
_cell.length_b   1.000
_cell.length_c   1.000
_cell.angle_alpha   90.00
_cell.angle_beta   90.00
_cell.angle_gamma   90.00
#
_symmetry.space_group_name_H-M   'P 1'
#
loop_
_entity.id
_entity.type
_entity.pdbx_description
1 polymer ?
#
loop_
_entity_poly.entity_id
_entity_poly.type
_entity_poly.pdbx_seq_one_letter_code
_entity_poly.pdbx_strand_id
1 'polypeptide(L)'
;MEPANDLRQQGIELKLGTIPEYLHDKVVVVVDDSIVRGNVAPRIVYLLKHHGAREVHMRVSSPPTIAPCAYGFDTWRITEELIARRYKGYVPSILAAINNIITKRYPQKERTYKLDSLAFLSLPGLKSAYASPHEMCFACWNGEYPVL
;
A
#
# COMPACT_ATOMS: atom_id res chain seq x y z
N MET A 1 30.68 4.04 0.08
CA MET A 1 29.96 2.78 -0.13
C MET A 1 29.57 2.27 1.24
N GLU A 2 28.31 2.47 1.66
CA GLU A 2 27.84 1.96 2.95
C GLU A 2 27.12 0.62 2.73
N PRO A 3 27.70 -0.52 3.16
CA PRO A 3 27.20 -1.87 2.91
C PRO A 3 25.91 -2.23 3.68
N ALA A 4 25.49 -1.40 4.64
CA ALA A 4 24.32 -1.68 5.48
C ALA A 4 22.98 -1.53 4.76
N ASN A 5 22.90 -0.69 3.72
CA ASN A 5 21.66 -0.46 2.97
C ASN A 5 21.38 -1.59 1.96
N ASP A 6 22.44 -2.24 1.48
CA ASP A 6 22.40 -3.30 0.47
C ASP A 6 21.79 -4.60 1.03
N LEU A 7 22.17 -4.99 2.25
CA LEU A 7 21.64 -6.18 2.95
C LEU A 7 20.12 -6.11 3.21
N ARG A 8 19.57 -4.91 3.40
CA ARG A 8 18.12 -4.73 3.61
C ARG A 8 17.33 -4.69 2.30
N GLN A 9 17.98 -4.34 1.19
CA GLN A 9 17.41 -4.46 -0.16
C GLN A 9 17.34 -5.93 -0.58
N GLN A 10 18.37 -6.72 -0.30
CA GLN A 10 18.41 -8.17 -0.56
C GLN A 10 17.25 -8.94 0.11
N GLY A 11 16.86 -8.56 1.33
CA GLY A 11 15.75 -9.20 2.06
C GLY A 11 14.37 -9.13 1.39
N ILE A 12 14.17 -8.23 0.41
CA ILE A 12 12.90 -8.09 -0.34
C ILE A 12 12.97 -8.82 -1.67
N GLU A 13 14.12 -8.77 -2.36
CA GLU A 13 14.37 -9.60 -3.55
C GLU A 13 14.20 -11.09 -3.22
N LEU A 14 14.52 -11.48 -1.98
CA LEU A 14 14.27 -12.83 -1.45
C LEU A 14 12.79 -13.22 -1.33
N LYS A 15 11.83 -12.28 -1.33
CA LYS A 15 10.38 -12.57 -1.22
C LYS A 15 9.57 -12.19 -2.46
N LEU A 16 10.05 -11.24 -3.24
CA LEU A 16 9.37 -10.71 -4.43
C LEU A 16 10.38 -10.71 -5.58
N GLY A 17 10.28 -11.71 -6.44
CA GLY A 17 11.01 -11.75 -7.70
C GLY A 17 10.28 -10.95 -8.77
N THR A 18 11.03 -10.35 -9.68
CA THR A 18 10.48 -9.82 -10.94
C THR A 18 10.99 -10.64 -12.11
N ILE A 19 10.26 -10.59 -13.22
CA ILE A 19 10.69 -11.14 -14.51
C ILE A 19 10.95 -9.91 -15.40
N PRO A 20 12.19 -9.39 -15.46
CA PRO A 20 12.51 -8.09 -16.05
C PRO A 20 12.05 -7.94 -17.51
N GLU A 21 12.02 -9.06 -18.25
CA GLU A 21 11.57 -9.14 -19.64
C GLU A 21 10.14 -8.65 -19.84
N TYR A 22 9.29 -8.77 -18.82
CA TYR A 22 7.90 -8.29 -18.85
C TYR A 22 7.71 -6.87 -18.32
N LEU A 23 8.77 -6.21 -17.82
CA LEU A 23 8.66 -4.91 -17.17
C LEU A 23 9.12 -3.74 -18.05
N HIS A 24 10.09 -3.96 -18.93
CA HIS A 24 10.69 -2.89 -19.73
C HIS A 24 9.65 -2.07 -20.52
N ASP A 25 9.62 -0.77 -20.25
CA ASP A 25 8.71 0.23 -20.86
C ASP A 25 7.21 -0.10 -20.72
N LYS A 26 6.84 -0.89 -19.70
CA LYS A 26 5.43 -1.24 -19.43
C LYS A 26 4.78 -0.34 -18.40
N VAL A 27 3.48 -0.16 -18.58
CA VAL A 27 2.58 0.36 -17.54
C VAL A 27 2.15 -0.84 -16.69
N VAL A 28 2.53 -0.84 -15.42
CA VAL A 28 2.29 -1.96 -14.50
C VAL A 28 1.21 -1.56 -13.49
N VAL A 29 0.18 -2.40 -13.36
CA VAL A 29 -0.82 -2.28 -12.30
C VAL A 29 -0.57 -3.37 -11.27
N VAL A 30 -0.20 -2.97 -10.06
CA VAL A 30 -0.06 -3.85 -8.90
C VAL A 30 -1.40 -3.91 -8.20
N VAL A 31 -1.91 -5.12 -7.97
CA VAL A 31 -3.06 -5.35 -7.11
C VAL A 31 -2.57 -5.91 -5.79
N ASP A 32 -2.95 -5.26 -4.69
CA ASP A 32 -2.60 -5.68 -3.33
C ASP A 32 -3.87 -5.83 -2.48
N ASP A 33 -3.80 -6.57 -1.38
CA ASP A 33 -4.95 -6.78 -0.51
C ASP A 33 -5.26 -5.52 0.33
N SER A 34 -4.21 -4.88 0.85
CA SER A 34 -4.31 -3.81 1.83
C SER A 34 -3.07 -2.92 1.85
N ILE A 35 -3.23 -1.69 2.33
CA ILE A 35 -2.11 -0.82 2.73
C ILE A 35 -2.33 -0.38 4.16
N VAL A 36 -1.61 -1.03 5.09
CA VAL A 36 -1.70 -0.75 6.53
C VAL A 36 -0.73 0.38 6.92
N ARG A 37 0.58 0.11 6.92
CA ARG A 37 1.61 1.11 7.30
C ARG A 37 2.25 1.83 6.12
N GLY A 38 2.00 1.36 4.89
CA GLY A 38 2.61 1.93 3.67
C GLY A 38 4.10 1.61 3.46
N ASN A 39 4.68 0.65 4.19
CA ASN A 39 6.12 0.33 4.11
C ASN A 39 6.50 -0.67 2.98
N VAL A 40 5.49 -1.38 2.45
CA VAL A 40 5.65 -2.40 1.39
C VAL A 40 5.57 -1.75 0.01
N ALA A 41 4.56 -0.91 -0.24
CA ALA A 41 4.36 -0.24 -1.54
C ALA A 41 5.61 0.47 -2.09
N PRO A 42 6.39 1.25 -1.30
CA PRO A 42 7.64 1.84 -1.78
C PRO A 42 8.67 0.84 -2.30
N ARG A 43 8.72 -0.35 -1.71
CA ARG A 43 9.63 -1.43 -2.12
C ARG A 43 9.21 -2.04 -3.45
N ILE A 44 7.90 -2.27 -3.61
CA ILE A 44 7.33 -2.78 -4.87
C ILE A 44 7.56 -1.78 -6.01
N VAL A 45 7.27 -0.50 -5.77
CA VAL A 45 7.49 0.56 -6.77
C VAL A 45 8.96 0.63 -7.16
N TYR A 46 9.88 0.59 -6.18
CA TYR A 46 11.30 0.54 -6.45
C TYR A 46 11.67 -0.65 -7.32
N LEU A 47 11.25 -1.86 -6.96
CA LEU A 47 11.59 -3.09 -7.66
C LEU A 47 11.12 -3.04 -9.13
N LEU A 48 9.88 -2.60 -9.37
CA LEU A 48 9.31 -2.50 -10.72
C LEU A 48 9.98 -1.40 -11.57
N LYS A 49 10.17 -0.21 -11.00
CA LYS A 49 10.85 0.90 -11.70
C LYS A 49 12.33 0.59 -11.93
N HIS A 50 12.97 -0.17 -11.03
CA HIS A 50 14.35 -0.63 -11.18
C HIS A 50 14.54 -1.55 -12.38
N HIS A 51 13.57 -2.44 -12.61
CA HIS A 51 13.56 -3.34 -13.75
C HIS A 51 12.86 -2.76 -15.00
N GLY A 52 12.68 -1.43 -15.06
CA GLY A 52 12.34 -0.72 -16.29
C GLY A 52 10.86 -0.46 -16.54
N ALA A 53 9.97 -0.64 -15.55
CA ALA A 53 8.57 -0.23 -15.69
C ALA A 53 8.45 1.28 -15.97
N ARG A 54 7.68 1.66 -16.99
CA ARG A 54 7.40 3.07 -17.34
C ARG A 54 6.53 3.73 -16.28
N GLU A 55 5.41 3.09 -15.94
CA GLU A 55 4.47 3.55 -14.92
C GLU A 55 4.12 2.42 -13.95
N VAL A 56 3.89 2.78 -12.69
CA VAL A 56 3.44 1.85 -11.65
C VAL A 56 2.20 2.43 -11.00
N HIS A 57 1.08 1.71 -11.11
CA HIS A 57 -0.19 2.04 -10.48
C HIS A 57 -0.51 0.97 -9.46
N MET A 58 -1.14 1.34 -8.34
CA MET A 58 -1.55 0.39 -7.31
C MET A 58 -3.07 0.41 -7.15
N ARG A 59 -3.66 -0.78 -7.06
CA ARG A 59 -5.08 -1.03 -6.79
C ARG A 59 -5.18 -1.88 -5.55
N VAL A 60 -5.82 -1.37 -4.52
CA VAL A 60 -5.95 -2.04 -3.24
C VAL A 60 -7.36 -2.62 -3.16
N SER A 61 -7.46 -3.93 -2.94
CA SER A 61 -8.74 -4.66 -2.92
C SER A 61 -9.50 -4.55 -1.59
N SER A 62 -9.09 -3.63 -0.73
CA SER A 62 -9.82 -3.19 0.46
C SER A 62 -10.01 -1.67 0.46
N PRO A 63 -10.99 -1.13 1.20
CA PRO A 63 -11.04 0.29 1.52
C PRO A 63 -9.86 0.72 2.39
N PRO A 64 -9.58 2.04 2.48
CA PRO A 64 -8.49 2.53 3.33
C PRO A 64 -8.72 2.18 4.80
N THR A 65 -7.79 1.47 5.43
CA THR A 65 -7.87 1.09 6.85
C THR A 65 -7.60 2.30 7.74
N ILE A 66 -8.66 2.92 8.28
CA ILE A 66 -8.60 4.15 9.08
C ILE A 66 -8.71 3.91 10.58
N ALA A 67 -9.17 2.72 10.98
CA ALA A 67 -9.39 2.38 12.37
C ALA A 67 -8.76 1.02 12.71
N PRO A 68 -8.27 0.84 13.95
CA PRO A 68 -7.73 -0.42 14.40
C PRO A 68 -8.84 -1.45 14.66
N CYS A 69 -8.62 -2.71 14.35
CA CYS A 69 -9.52 -3.76 14.77
C CYS A 69 -9.49 -3.96 16.29
N ALA A 70 -10.66 -4.04 16.92
CA ALA A 70 -10.85 -4.42 18.31
C ALA A 70 -11.16 -5.92 18.51
N TYR A 71 -11.31 -6.68 17.41
CA TYR A 71 -11.84 -8.05 17.41
C TYR A 71 -10.83 -9.13 16.99
N GLY A 72 -9.52 -8.84 17.14
CA GLY A 72 -8.48 -9.87 17.03
C GLY A 72 -7.47 -9.68 15.90
N PHE A 73 -7.65 -8.73 14.98
CA PHE A 73 -6.56 -8.34 14.08
C PHE A 73 -5.59 -7.40 14.81
N ASP A 74 -4.28 -7.72 14.79
CA ASP A 74 -3.22 -6.95 15.48
C ASP A 74 -2.94 -5.60 14.80
N THR A 75 -3.92 -4.70 14.90
CA THR A 75 -3.87 -3.34 14.37
C THR A 75 -4.05 -2.29 15.48
N TRP A 76 -4.54 -2.70 16.66
CA TRP A 76 -4.71 -1.82 17.82
C TRP A 76 -3.42 -1.17 18.29
N ARG A 77 -2.34 -1.95 18.40
CA ARG A 77 -1.02 -1.46 18.84
C ARG A 77 -0.38 -0.47 17.87
N ILE A 78 -0.88 -0.42 16.63
CA ILE A 78 -0.24 0.28 15.51
C ILE A 78 -1.19 1.32 14.91
N THR A 79 -2.20 1.74 15.68
CA THR A 79 -3.23 2.71 15.29
C THR A 79 -2.61 3.96 14.65
N GLU A 80 -1.59 4.54 15.29
CA GLU A 80 -0.90 5.75 14.81
C GLU A 80 0.02 5.50 13.59
N GLU A 81 0.28 4.24 13.27
CA GLU A 81 1.06 3.82 12.12
C GLU A 81 0.19 3.49 10.89
N LEU A 82 -1.13 3.45 11.04
CA LEU A 82 -2.06 3.29 9.93
C LEU A 82 -1.93 4.51 8.99
N ILE A 83 -1.39 4.31 7.79
CA ILE A 83 -1.12 5.42 6.88
C ILE A 83 -2.42 6.10 6.44
N ALA A 84 -3.47 5.33 6.19
CA ALA A 84 -4.76 5.85 5.77
C ALA A 84 -5.46 6.65 6.88
N ARG A 85 -5.28 6.27 8.16
CA ARG A 85 -5.84 7.00 9.31
C ARG A 85 -5.35 8.43 9.37
N ARG A 86 -4.04 8.65 9.18
CA ARG A 86 -3.40 9.99 9.22
C ARG A 86 -4.03 10.98 8.25
N TYR A 87 -4.60 10.47 7.17
CA TYR A 87 -5.23 11.25 6.11
C TYR A 87 -6.74 11.03 6.02
N LYS A 88 -7.37 10.44 7.04
CA LYS A 88 -8.82 10.15 7.09
C LYS A 88 -9.31 9.42 5.82
N GLY A 89 -8.50 8.50 5.30
CA GLY A 89 -8.80 7.75 4.07
C GLY A 89 -8.66 8.53 2.76
N TYR A 90 -8.25 9.81 2.78
CA TYR A 90 -8.12 10.62 1.57
C TYR A 90 -6.95 10.16 0.68
N VAL A 91 -7.29 9.48 -0.41
CA VAL A 91 -6.36 8.76 -1.29
C VAL A 91 -5.23 9.64 -1.86
N PRO A 92 -5.47 10.87 -2.35
CA PRO A 92 -4.39 11.72 -2.86
C PRO A 92 -3.30 12.00 -1.81
N SER A 93 -3.67 12.20 -0.54
CA SER A 93 -2.70 12.40 0.54
C SER A 93 -1.96 11.12 0.91
N ILE A 94 -2.63 9.96 0.86
CA ILE A 94 -1.99 8.65 1.06
C ILE A 94 -0.94 8.40 -0.04
N LEU A 95 -1.30 8.67 -1.30
CA LEU A 95 -0.39 8.57 -2.44
C LEU A 95 0.82 9.50 -2.26
N ALA A 96 0.60 10.75 -1.90
CA ALA A 96 1.67 11.71 -1.63
C ALA A 96 2.58 11.23 -0.49
N ALA A 97 2.02 10.66 0.57
CA ALA A 97 2.79 10.10 1.69
C ALA A 97 3.65 8.91 1.27
N ILE A 98 3.10 7.99 0.46
CA ILE A 98 3.87 6.86 -0.09
C ILE A 98 5.00 7.36 -0.98
N ASN A 99 4.72 8.32 -1.87
CA ASN A 99 5.75 8.92 -2.72
C ASN A 99 6.84 9.63 -1.91
N ASN A 100 6.48 10.33 -0.83
CA ASN A 100 7.47 10.90 0.09
C ASN A 100 8.36 9.83 0.74
N ILE A 101 7.81 8.67 1.08
CA ILE A 101 8.62 7.54 1.60
C ILE A 101 9.55 7.01 0.50
N ILE A 102 9.08 6.89 -0.74
CA ILE A 102 9.90 6.45 -1.88
C ILE A 102 11.08 7.41 -2.08
N THR A 103 10.81 8.72 -2.19
CA THR A 103 11.82 9.77 -2.33
C THR A 103 12.88 9.68 -1.22
N LYS A 104 12.45 9.66 0.05
CA LYS A 104 13.36 9.58 1.21
C LYS A 104 14.19 8.30 1.23
N ARG A 105 13.62 7.19 0.78
CA ARG A 105 14.28 5.89 0.79
C ARG A 105 15.24 5.69 -0.38
N TYR A 106 14.96 6.32 -1.52
CA TYR A 106 15.73 6.18 -2.75
C TYR A 106 16.11 7.56 -3.33
N PRO A 107 16.91 8.37 -2.60
CA PRO A 107 17.20 9.77 -2.96
C PRO A 107 17.91 9.93 -4.32
N GLN A 108 18.62 8.89 -4.77
CA GLN A 108 19.29 8.90 -6.08
C GLN A 108 18.33 8.66 -7.26
N LYS A 109 17.04 8.41 -7.00
CA LYS A 109 16.01 8.03 -7.98
C LYS A 109 14.74 8.90 -7.92
N GLU A 110 14.78 10.02 -7.18
CA GLU A 110 13.61 10.82 -6.80
C GLU A 110 12.74 11.30 -7.97
N ARG A 111 13.34 11.56 -9.14
CA ARG A 111 12.60 12.08 -10.30
C ARG A 111 11.91 10.99 -11.13
N THR A 112 12.31 9.73 -10.97
CA THR A 112 11.83 8.63 -11.82
C THR A 112 11.01 7.61 -11.05
N TYR A 113 11.31 7.39 -9.77
CA TYR A 113 10.67 6.34 -8.98
C TYR A 113 9.54 6.95 -8.16
N LYS A 114 8.31 6.79 -8.66
CA LYS A 114 7.08 7.19 -7.99
C LYS A 114 5.99 6.16 -8.23
N LEU A 115 5.02 6.12 -7.34
CA LEU A 115 3.72 5.52 -7.59
C LEU A 115 2.90 6.52 -8.41
N ASP A 116 2.54 6.14 -9.63
CA ASP A 116 1.87 7.01 -10.61
C ASP A 116 0.39 7.20 -10.26
N SER A 117 -0.29 6.17 -9.73
CA SER A 117 -1.63 6.32 -9.16
C SER A 117 -1.92 5.29 -8.07
N LEU A 118 -2.84 5.63 -7.17
CA LEU A 118 -3.36 4.76 -6.14
C LEU A 118 -4.88 4.81 -6.15
N ALA A 119 -5.53 3.65 -6.06
CA ALA A 119 -6.96 3.56 -5.80
C ALA A 119 -7.24 2.41 -4.83
N PHE A 120 -8.22 2.60 -3.97
CA PHE A 120 -8.74 1.60 -3.04
C PHE A 120 -10.13 1.16 -3.49
N LEU A 121 -10.51 -0.07 -3.16
CA LEU A 121 -11.89 -0.52 -3.28
C LEU A 121 -12.77 0.38 -2.41
N SER A 122 -13.89 0.86 -2.95
CA SER A 122 -14.80 1.68 -2.17
C SER A 122 -15.50 0.83 -1.11
N LEU A 123 -15.85 1.41 0.05
CA LEU A 123 -16.61 0.68 1.07
C LEU A 123 -17.96 0.16 0.53
N PRO A 124 -18.74 0.93 -0.26
CA PRO A 124 -19.92 0.39 -0.92
C PRO A 124 -19.61 -0.77 -1.89
N GLY A 125 -18.52 -0.68 -2.66
CA GLY A 125 -18.09 -1.73 -3.58
C GLY A 125 -17.65 -3.01 -2.86
N LEU A 126 -17.00 -2.88 -1.69
CA LEU A 126 -16.72 -4.02 -0.83
C LEU A 126 -18.03 -4.62 -0.29
N LYS A 127 -18.95 -3.80 0.22
CA LYS A 127 -20.25 -4.25 0.74
C LYS A 127 -21.06 -5.00 -0.32
N SER A 128 -21.04 -4.56 -1.58
CA SER A 128 -21.77 -5.23 -2.66
C SER A 128 -21.23 -6.61 -3.03
N ALA A 129 -20.02 -6.97 -2.57
CA ALA A 129 -19.45 -8.30 -2.80
C ALA A 129 -19.96 -9.36 -1.80
N TYR A 130 -20.64 -8.94 -0.72
CA TYR A 130 -21.19 -9.85 0.29
C TYR A 130 -22.70 -10.04 0.10
N ALA A 131 -23.19 -11.25 0.35
CA ALA A 131 -24.63 -11.56 0.30
C ALA A 131 -25.43 -10.84 1.41
N SER A 132 -24.86 -10.79 2.62
CA SER A 132 -25.47 -10.15 3.80
C SER A 132 -24.54 -9.11 4.42
N PRO A 133 -24.30 -7.95 3.78
CA PRO A 133 -23.34 -6.97 4.28
C PRO A 133 -23.73 -6.42 5.66
N HIS A 134 -25.02 -6.36 6.01
CA HIS A 134 -25.47 -5.85 7.31
C HIS A 134 -25.05 -6.73 8.51
N GLU A 135 -24.68 -7.99 8.26
CA GLU A 135 -24.21 -8.93 9.28
C GLU A 135 -22.68 -8.90 9.45
N MET A 136 -21.99 -8.07 8.66
CA MET A 136 -20.52 -7.98 8.63
C MET A 136 -20.02 -6.75 9.40
N CYS A 137 -18.87 -6.91 10.05
CA CYS A 137 -18.15 -5.81 10.67
C CYS A 137 -17.32 -5.04 9.63
N PHE A 138 -17.47 -3.71 9.57
CA PHE A 138 -16.67 -2.82 8.72
C PHE A 138 -15.84 -1.81 9.51
N ALA A 139 -15.72 -2.00 10.82
CA ALA A 139 -15.14 -1.03 11.76
C ALA A 139 -13.76 -0.52 11.33
N CYS A 140 -12.93 -1.38 10.74
CA CYS A 140 -11.59 -1.01 10.24
C CYS A 140 -11.61 0.12 9.19
N TRP A 141 -12.73 0.30 8.48
CA TRP A 141 -12.89 1.22 7.36
C TRP A 141 -13.87 2.37 7.63
N ASN A 142 -14.86 2.19 8.51
CA ASN A 142 -15.82 3.25 8.88
C ASN A 142 -15.69 3.72 10.34
N GLY A 143 -14.96 3.01 11.19
CA GLY A 143 -14.83 3.31 12.62
C GLY A 143 -16.06 2.97 13.46
N GLU A 144 -17.07 2.28 12.90
CA GLU A 144 -18.29 1.90 13.61
C GLU A 144 -18.15 0.46 14.11
N TYR A 145 -18.05 0.30 15.43
CA TYR A 145 -17.85 -0.98 16.09
C TYR A 145 -19.20 -1.53 16.58
N PRO A 146 -19.65 -2.72 16.10
CA PRO A 146 -20.97 -3.23 16.45
C PRO A 146 -21.19 -3.57 17.93
N VAL A 147 -20.12 -3.77 18.70
CA VAL A 147 -20.19 -4.23 20.10
C VAL A 147 -19.35 -3.38 21.08
N LEU A 148 -19.08 -2.11 20.75
CA LEU A 148 -18.40 -1.16 21.65
C LEU A 148 -19.26 0.08 21.92
#